data_AF-A0AAW2NTJ4-F1
#
_entry.id   AF-A0AAW2NTJ4-F1
#
_cell.length_a   1.000
_cell.length_b   1.000
_cell.length_c   1.000
_cell.angle_alpha   90.00
_cell.angle_beta   90.00
_cell.angle_gamma   90.00
#
_symmetry.space_group_name_H-M   'P 1'
#
loop_
_entity.id
_entity.type
_entity.pdbx_description
1 polymer ?
#
loop_
_entity_poly.entity_id
_entity_poly.type
_entity_poly.pdbx_seq_one_letter_code
_entity_poly.pdbx_strand_id
1 'polypeptide(L)'
;MVISWILNSISKDIVESFLYVDTTRDLWLEIEARFGVSNGPLVYQLQREIASAAQGTHSVSSYFNRLKKLWDELGCLAPTPSSAAAKE
;
A
#
# COMPACT_ATOMS: atom_id res chain seq x y z
N MET A 1 -21.72 15.41 3.07
CA MET A 1 -21.52 14.94 1.67
C MET A 1 -20.27 14.09 1.59
N VAL A 2 -20.25 13.07 0.75
CA VAL A 2 -19.16 12.07 0.70
C VAL A 2 -17.85 12.66 0.17
N ILE A 3 -17.91 13.59 -0.80
CA ILE A 3 -16.74 14.31 -1.32
C ILE A 3 -15.92 14.96 -0.20
N SER A 4 -16.57 15.73 0.69
CA SER A 4 -15.88 16.39 1.80
C SER A 4 -15.23 15.40 2.77
N TRP A 5 -15.80 14.20 2.93
CA TRP A 5 -15.20 13.16 3.79
C TRP A 5 -13.93 12.59 3.17
N ILE A 6 -13.93 12.36 1.85
CA ILE A 6 -12.77 11.89 1.12
C ILE A 6 -11.67 12.96 1.13
N LEU A 7 -11.99 14.21 0.81
CA LEU A 7 -11.01 15.31 0.81
C LEU A 7 -10.40 15.58 2.19
N ASN A 8 -11.16 15.40 3.28
CA ASN A 8 -10.62 15.52 4.64
C ASN A 8 -9.80 14.29 5.08
N SER A 9 -9.91 13.16 4.37
CA SER A 9 -9.20 11.91 4.68
C SER A 9 -7.89 11.74 3.92
N ILE A 10 -7.56 12.64 2.99
CA ILE A 10 -6.34 12.61 2.17
C ILE A 10 -5.38 13.76 2.55
N SER A 11 -4.09 13.63 2.20
CA SER A 11 -3.10 14.67 2.54
C SER A 11 -3.43 16.00 1.88
N LYS A 12 -3.25 17.10 2.61
CA LYS A 12 -3.54 18.46 2.11
C LYS A 12 -2.75 18.80 0.85
N ASP A 13 -1.55 18.22 0.68
CA ASP A 13 -0.68 18.40 -0.48
C ASP A 13 -1.32 17.93 -1.80
N ILE A 14 -2.28 16.99 -1.74
CA ILE A 14 -2.94 16.45 -2.92
C ILE A 14 -4.40 16.93 -3.06
N VAL A 15 -4.99 17.50 -2.00
CA VAL A 15 -6.38 17.99 -2.01
C VAL A 15 -6.65 19.02 -3.09
N GLU A 16 -5.70 19.94 -3.33
CA GLU A 16 -5.86 20.99 -4.37
C GLU A 16 -6.07 20.42 -5.77
N SER A 17 -5.53 19.22 -6.04
CA SER A 17 -5.70 18.55 -7.34
C SER A 17 -7.12 18.00 -7.57
N PHE A 18 -7.96 18.00 -6.55
CA PHE A 18 -9.28 17.35 -6.54
C PHE A 18 -10.44 18.31 -6.26
N LEU A 19 -10.15 19.61 -6.12
CA LEU A 19 -11.13 20.61 -5.68
C LEU A 19 -12.30 20.82 -6.66
N TYR A 20 -12.07 20.53 -7.95
CA TYR A 20 -13.01 20.78 -9.05
C TYR A 20 -13.74 19.53 -9.54
N VAL A 21 -13.66 18.43 -8.79
CA VAL A 21 -14.31 17.18 -9.20
C VAL A 21 -15.80 17.23 -8.86
N ASP A 22 -16.65 17.09 -9.89
CA ASP A 22 -18.11 17.23 -9.77
C ASP A 22 -18.78 16.05 -9.04
N THR A 23 -18.23 14.84 -9.15
CA THR A 23 -18.83 13.64 -8.55
C THR A 23 -17.88 12.89 -7.63
N THR A 24 -18.43 12.31 -6.56
CA THR A 24 -17.67 11.44 -5.64
C THR A 24 -17.02 10.25 -6.37
N ARG A 25 -17.70 9.74 -7.41
CA ARG A 25 -17.21 8.61 -8.20
C ARG A 25 -15.96 9.00 -8.98
N ASP A 26 -15.98 10.14 -9.65
CA ASP A 26 -14.85 10.60 -10.44
C ASP A 26 -13.66 10.93 -9.55
N LEU A 27 -13.92 11.48 -8.35
CA LEU A 27 -12.90 11.74 -7.34
C LEU A 27 -12.19 10.45 -6.93
N TRP A 28 -12.98 9.41 -6.63
CA TRP A 28 -12.44 8.11 -6.25
C TRP A 28 -11.62 7.47 -7.37
N LEU A 29 -12.13 7.49 -8.61
CA LEU A 29 -11.43 6.93 -9.77
C LEU A 29 -10.11 7.66 -10.07
N GLU A 30 -10.07 8.98 -9.90
CA GLU A 30 -8.84 9.76 -10.11
C GLU A 30 -7.80 9.49 -9.03
N ILE A 31 -8.24 9.35 -7.76
CA ILE A 31 -7.37 8.93 -6.65
C ILE A 31 -6.82 7.52 -6.91
N GLU A 32 -7.68 6.58 -7.31
CA GLU A 32 -7.29 5.20 -7.62
C GLU A 32 -6.34 5.14 -8.83
N ALA A 33 -6.60 5.89 -9.89
CA ALA A 33 -5.74 5.90 -11.07
C ALA A 33 -4.35 6.50 -10.78
N ARG A 34 -4.28 7.58 -9.99
CA ARG A 34 -3.00 8.24 -9.66
C ARG A 34 -2.21 7.54 -8.57
N PHE A 35 -2.90 7.02 -7.54
CA PHE A 35 -2.27 6.52 -6.32
C PHE A 35 -2.53 5.04 -6.05
N GLY A 36 -3.49 4.41 -6.72
CA GLY A 36 -3.86 3.00 -6.51
C GLY A 36 -2.92 1.99 -7.15
N VAL A 37 -2.10 2.38 -8.14
CA VAL A 37 -1.26 1.44 -8.90
C VAL A 37 0.16 1.30 -8.34
N SER A 38 0.68 2.28 -7.60
CA SER A 38 2.11 2.34 -7.29
C SER A 38 2.50 1.76 -5.92
N ASN A 39 2.21 0.48 -5.69
CA ASN A 39 2.87 -0.26 -4.61
C ASN A 39 4.29 -0.71 -4.98
N GLY A 40 4.72 -0.59 -6.24
CA GLY A 40 6.03 -1.06 -6.70
C GLY A 40 7.22 -0.56 -5.87
N PRO A 41 7.37 0.76 -5.64
CA PRO A 41 8.42 1.29 -4.77
C PRO A 41 8.32 0.79 -3.33
N LEU A 42 7.11 0.67 -2.78
CA LEU A 42 6.87 0.18 -1.41
C LEU A 42 7.20 -1.31 -1.28
N VAL A 43 6.82 -2.12 -2.26
CA VAL A 43 7.16 -3.55 -2.37
C VAL A 43 8.67 -3.71 -2.44
N TYR A 44 9.36 -2.92 -3.27
CA TYR A 44 10.82 -2.94 -3.35
C TYR A 44 11.47 -2.54 -2.02
N GLN A 45 10.95 -1.52 -1.33
CA GLN A 45 11.43 -1.13 -0.01
C GLN A 45 11.29 -2.26 1.01
N LEU A 46 10.13 -2.93 1.07
CA LEU A 46 9.89 -4.07 1.95
C LEU A 46 10.80 -5.25 1.63
N GLN A 47 10.95 -5.59 0.34
CA GLN A 47 11.89 -6.64 -0.10
C GLN A 47 13.32 -6.33 0.31
N ARG A 48 13.76 -5.07 0.17
CA ARG A 48 15.08 -4.63 0.61
C ARG A 48 15.23 -4.71 2.13
N GLU A 49 14.22 -4.29 2.89
CA GLU A 49 14.25 -4.37 4.34
C GLU A 49 14.37 -5.83 4.81
N ILE A 50 13.57 -6.74 4.23
CA ILE A 50 13.64 -8.19 4.49
C ILE A 50 15.03 -8.73 4.13
N ALA A 51 15.58 -8.38 2.96
CA ALA A 51 16.89 -8.85 2.52
C ALA A 51 18.03 -8.33 3.42
N SER A 52 17.88 -7.14 3.99
CA SER A 52 18.83 -6.53 4.93
C SER A 52 18.59 -6.90 6.38
N ALA A 53 17.50 -7.61 6.69
CA ALA A 53 17.13 -7.94 8.05
C ALA A 53 18.13 -8.91 8.66
N ALA A 54 18.73 -8.51 9.77
CA ALA A 54 19.63 -9.32 10.57
C ALA A 54 19.19 -9.26 12.04
N GLN A 55 19.43 -10.34 12.78
CA GLN A 55 19.04 -10.43 14.18
C GLN A 55 19.74 -9.37 15.06
N GLY A 56 21.03 -9.10 14.82
CA GLY A 56 21.81 -8.14 15.58
C GLY A 56 21.78 -8.44 17.09
N THR A 57 21.43 -7.43 17.89
CA THR A 57 21.31 -7.53 19.35
C THR A 57 19.89 -7.89 19.83
N HIS A 58 18.95 -8.14 18.91
CA HIS A 58 17.57 -8.48 19.26
C HIS A 58 17.44 -9.94 19.70
N SER A 59 16.49 -10.19 20.61
CA SER A 59 16.10 -11.56 20.94
C SER A 59 15.50 -12.26 19.72
N VAL A 60 15.64 -13.59 19.67
CA VAL A 60 15.10 -14.41 18.56
C VAL A 60 13.62 -14.15 18.32
N SER A 61 12.82 -14.07 19.39
CA SER A 61 11.38 -13.82 19.30
C SER A 61 11.06 -12.43 18.74
N SER A 62 11.82 -11.40 19.14
CA SER A 62 11.62 -10.03 18.65
C SER A 62 11.99 -9.91 17.17
N TYR A 63 13.13 -10.50 16.77
CA TYR A 63 13.55 -10.57 15.38
C TYR A 63 12.53 -11.31 14.51
N PHE A 64 12.07 -12.48 14.96
CA PHE A 64 11.10 -13.28 14.22
C PHE A 64 9.77 -12.53 14.03
N ASN A 65 9.26 -11.87 15.07
CA ASN A 65 8.04 -11.06 14.96
C ASN A 65 8.19 -9.90 13.98
N ARG A 66 9.34 -9.22 13.97
CA ARG A 66 9.63 -8.18 12.99
C ARG A 66 9.66 -8.73 11.57
N LEU A 67 10.37 -9.84 11.35
CA LEU A 67 10.46 -10.47 10.04
C LEU A 67 9.09 -10.93 9.54
N LYS A 68 8.29 -11.55 10.41
CA LYS A 68 6.92 -11.97 10.10
C LYS A 68 6.05 -10.77 9.70
N LYS A 69 6.11 -9.67 10.44
CA LYS A 69 5.37 -8.45 10.11
C LYS A 69 5.71 -7.92 8.70
N LEU A 70 7.00 -7.88 8.34
CA LEU A 70 7.44 -7.44 7.02
C LEU A 70 6.93 -8.37 5.90
N TRP A 71 6.92 -9.68 6.14
CA TRP A 71 6.36 -10.65 5.20
C TRP A 71 4.83 -10.54 5.04
N ASP A 72 4.11 -10.31 6.15
CA ASP A 72 2.65 -10.12 6.12
C ASP A 72 2.30 -8.84 5.33
N GLU A 73 3.02 -7.73 5.56
CA GLU A 73 2.84 -6.48 4.81
C GLU A 73 3.13 -6.65 3.31
N LEU A 74 4.21 -7.37 2.96
CA LEU A 74 4.53 -7.67 1.57
C LEU A 74 3.44 -8.51 0.90
N GLY A 75 2.87 -9.50 1.61
CA GLY A 75 1.78 -10.35 1.11
C GLY A 75 0.48 -9.59 0.87
N CYS A 76 0.18 -8.55 1.66
CA CYS A 76 -0.97 -7.69 1.43
C CYS A 76 -0.81 -6.80 0.18
N LEU A 77 0.41 -6.32 -0.09
CA LEU A 77 0.69 -5.37 -1.17
C LEU A 77 0.95 -6.04 -2.53
N ALA A 78 1.54 -7.23 -2.50
CA ALA A 78 1.79 -8.07 -3.66
C ALA A 78 1.17 -9.44 -3.40
N PRO A 79 -0.19 -9.55 -3.47
CA PRO A 79 -0.83 -10.84 -3.43
C PRO A 79 -0.24 -11.65 -4.58
N THR A 80 0.39 -12.78 -4.25
CA THR A 80 0.87 -13.70 -5.28
C THR A 80 -0.32 -13.99 -6.20
N PRO A 81 -0.14 -13.97 -7.53
CA PRO A 81 -1.22 -14.33 -8.43
C PRO A 81 -1.67 -15.72 -8.01
N SER A 82 -2.84 -15.79 -7.37
CA SER A 82 -3.44 -17.05 -6.94
C SER A 82 -3.52 -17.91 -8.19
N SER A 83 -2.98 -19.12 -8.10
CA SER A 83 -2.90 -20.11 -9.18
C SER A 83 -4.28 -20.57 -9.70
N ALA A 84 -5.35 -19.84 -9.42
CA ALA A 84 -6.71 -20.06 -9.91
C ALA A 84 -6.97 -19.39 -11.28
N ALA A 85 -6.09 -18.51 -11.77
CA ALA A 85 -6.23 -17.88 -13.09
C ALA A 85 -5.63 -18.69 -14.26
N ALA A 86 -5.18 -19.93 -14.00
CA ALA A 86 -4.67 -20.87 -15.00
C ALA A 86 -5.65 -22.03 -15.23
N LYS A 87 -6.91 -21.73 -15.51
CA LYS A 87 -7.82 -22.63 -16.23
C LYS A 87 -8.61 -21.80 -17.23
N GLU A 88 -8.03 -21.75 -18.42
CA GLU A 88 -8.68 -21.48 -19.70
C GLU A 88 -9.95 -22.34 -19.88
#